data_AF-M6GUF2-F1
#
_entry.id   AF-M6GUF2-F1
#
_cell.length_a   1.000
_cell.length_b   1.000
_cell.length_c   1.000
_cell.angle_alpha   90.00
_cell.angle_beta   90.00
_cell.angle_gamma   90.00
#
_symmetry.space_group_name_H-M   'P 1'
#
loop_
_entity.id
_entity.type
_entity.pdbx_description
1 polymer ?
#
loop_
_entity_poly.entity_id
_entity_poly.type
_entity_poly.pdbx_seq_one_letter_code
_entity_poly.pdbx_strand_id
1 'polypeptide(L)'
;MNKLQEEWNRFCASWMFNTRLPILPFYVYSESTLSRSSRYFPLIGWIVSAGTSYSTYFLSWILPIEISIILGMILSVLITGGFHEDGLADVCDAFGGGWSKEKF
;
A
#
# COMPACT_ATOMS: atom_id res chain seq x y z
N MET A 1 -6.83 26.02 -5.55
CA MET A 1 -6.35 25.50 -4.25
C MET A 1 -5.06 26.21 -3.91
N ASN A 2 -4.78 26.43 -2.63
CA ASN A 2 -3.43 26.85 -2.23
C ASN A 2 -2.47 25.66 -2.31
N LYS A 3 -1.15 25.92 -2.36
CA LYS A 3 -0.13 24.86 -2.51
C LYS A 3 -0.26 23.76 -1.44
N LEU A 4 -0.62 24.13 -0.21
CA LEU A 4 -0.77 23.17 0.89
C LEU A 4 -1.92 22.18 0.64
N GLN A 5 -3.06 22.66 0.15
CA GLN A 5 -4.20 21.82 -0.23
C GLN A 5 -3.85 20.86 -1.36
N GLU A 6 -3.04 21.28 -2.33
CA GLU A 6 -2.58 20.39 -3.40
C GLU A 6 -1.70 19.26 -2.88
N GLU A 7 -0.73 19.56 -2.01
CA GLU A 7 0.13 18.53 -1.41
C GLU A 7 -0.66 17.60 -0.47
N TRP A 8 -1.62 18.14 0.28
CA TRP A 8 -2.55 17.33 1.07
C TRP A 8 -3.34 16.36 0.19
N ASN A 9 -3.93 16.83 -0.91
CA ASN A 9 -4.67 15.97 -1.82
C ASN A 9 -3.79 14.89 -2.47
N ARG A 10 -2.53 15.19 -2.79
CA ARG A 10 -1.57 14.18 -3.28
C ARG A 10 -1.23 13.16 -2.20
N PHE A 11 -1.04 13.59 -0.96
CA PHE A 11 -0.84 12.69 0.17
C PHE A 11 -2.05 11.76 0.37
N CYS A 12 -3.27 12.32 0.37
CA CYS A 12 -4.50 11.54 0.49
C CYS A 12 -4.71 10.57 -0.68
N ALA A 13 -4.39 10.99 -1.92
CA ALA A 13 -4.43 10.10 -3.08
C ALA A 13 -3.44 8.93 -2.93
N SER A 14 -2.21 9.21 -2.45
CA SER A 14 -1.22 8.17 -2.15
C SER A 14 -1.69 7.24 -1.03
N TRP A 15 -2.29 7.78 0.02
CA TRP A 15 -2.86 7.01 1.14
C TRP A 15 -3.95 6.04 0.66
N MET A 16 -4.89 6.55 -0.12
CA MET A 16 -5.98 5.76 -0.71
C MET A 16 -5.46 4.70 -1.69
N PHE A 17 -4.44 5.02 -2.48
CA PHE A 17 -3.89 4.10 -3.46
C PHE A 17 -3.13 2.93 -2.81
N ASN A 18 -2.33 3.20 -1.78
CA ASN A 18 -1.45 2.20 -1.16
C ASN A 18 -2.06 1.49 0.05
N THR A 19 -3.23 1.91 0.53
CA THR A 19 -3.86 1.33 1.72
C THR A 19 -5.36 1.08 1.53
N ARG A 20 -5.92 0.24 2.41
CA ARG A 20 -7.36 -0.02 2.56
C ARG A 20 -7.95 0.68 3.79
N LEU A 21 -7.19 1.61 4.37
CA LEU A 21 -7.66 2.42 5.49
C LEU A 21 -8.62 3.52 4.99
N PRO A 22 -9.54 4.01 5.85
CA PRO A 22 -10.46 5.07 5.47
C PRO A 22 -9.74 6.29 4.90
N ILE A 23 -10.36 6.91 3.88
CA ILE A 23 -9.83 8.10 3.23
C ILE A 23 -9.84 9.27 4.23
N LEU A 24 -8.78 10.05 4.21
CA LEU A 24 -8.62 11.19 5.10
C LEU A 24 -9.56 12.35 4.71
N PRO A 25 -10.01 13.18 5.68
CA PRO A 25 -10.90 14.30 5.41
C PRO A 25 -10.37 15.28 4.36
N PHE A 26 -11.31 15.95 3.69
CA PHE A 26 -11.05 17.02 2.72
C PHE A 26 -10.32 16.58 1.44
N TYR A 27 -10.25 15.27 1.18
CA TYR A 27 -9.75 14.75 -0.07
C TYR A 27 -10.68 15.13 -1.25
N VAL A 28 -10.08 15.66 -2.31
CA VAL A 28 -10.75 15.95 -3.59
C VAL A 28 -10.05 15.16 -4.68
N TYR A 29 -10.79 14.22 -5.30
CA TYR A 29 -10.27 13.38 -6.36
C TYR A 29 -10.00 14.19 -7.64
N SER A 30 -8.86 13.91 -8.28
CA SER A 30 -8.61 14.24 -9.68
C SER A 30 -7.51 13.32 -10.23
N GLU A 31 -7.59 12.95 -11.50
CA GLU A 31 -6.58 12.10 -12.13
C GLU A 31 -5.18 12.74 -12.11
N SER A 32 -5.11 14.05 -12.31
CA SER A 32 -3.85 14.80 -12.26
C SER A 32 -3.19 14.76 -10.87
N THR A 33 -3.97 14.64 -9.80
CA THR A 33 -3.46 14.51 -8.44
C THR A 33 -2.95 13.10 -8.19
N LEU A 34 -3.68 12.09 -8.67
CA LEU A 34 -3.31 10.68 -8.53
C LEU A 34 -2.00 10.36 -9.29
N SER A 35 -1.84 10.84 -10.52
CA SER A 35 -0.59 10.64 -11.27
C SER A 35 0.64 11.29 -10.61
N ARG A 36 0.42 12.33 -9.79
CA ARG A 36 1.48 13.06 -9.08
C ARG A 36 1.64 12.62 -7.62
N SER A 37 0.84 11.67 -7.13
CA SER A 37 0.88 11.25 -5.73
C SER A 37 2.00 10.26 -5.43
N SER A 38 2.62 9.64 -6.45
CA SER A 38 3.71 8.65 -6.30
C SER A 38 4.88 9.13 -5.43
N ARG A 39 5.13 10.44 -5.40
CA ARG A 39 6.15 11.06 -4.52
C ARG A 39 5.93 10.79 -3.03
N TYR A 40 4.71 10.48 -2.61
CA TYR A 40 4.35 10.18 -1.23
C TYR A 40 4.37 8.67 -0.91
N PHE A 41 4.58 7.80 -1.90
CA PHE A 41 4.61 6.35 -1.69
C PHE A 41 5.62 5.93 -0.64
N PRO A 42 6.88 6.45 -0.62
CA PRO A 42 7.81 6.14 0.45
C PRO A 42 7.26 6.51 1.81
N LEU A 43 6.69 7.72 1.96
CA LEU A 43 6.13 8.16 3.24
C LEU A 43 4.99 7.26 3.71
N ILE A 44 4.09 6.86 2.82
CA ILE A 44 3.02 5.91 3.16
C ILE A 44 3.61 4.55 3.56
N GLY A 45 4.64 4.08 2.85
CA GLY A 45 5.36 2.86 3.19
C GLY A 45 5.97 2.89 4.60
N TRP A 46 6.57 4.02 5.00
CA TRP A 46 7.07 4.22 6.37
C TRP A 46 5.94 4.16 7.41
N ILE A 47 4.77 4.75 7.12
CA ILE A 47 3.61 4.71 8.03
C ILE A 47 3.08 3.27 8.18
N VAL A 48 2.91 2.56 7.07
CA VAL A 48 2.45 1.16 7.08
C VAL A 48 3.46 0.28 7.80
N SER A 49 4.75 0.41 7.49
CA SER A 49 5.83 -0.34 8.14
C SER A 49 5.92 -0.07 9.63
N ALA A 50 5.76 1.18 10.07
CA ALA A 50 5.69 1.51 11.49
C ALA A 50 4.53 0.75 12.15
N GLY A 51 3.33 0.81 11.57
CA GLY A 51 2.17 0.07 12.08
C GLY A 51 2.42 -1.44 12.20
N THR A 52 2.90 -2.07 11.13
CA THR A 52 3.09 -3.53 11.09
C THR A 52 4.25 -4.00 11.96
N SER A 53 5.38 -3.29 11.95
CA SER A 53 6.56 -3.64 12.75
C SER A 53 6.33 -3.45 14.24
N TYR A 54 5.69 -2.35 14.67
CA TYR A 54 5.35 -2.16 16.07
C TYR A 54 4.33 -3.18 16.54
N SER A 55 3.28 -3.47 15.76
CA SER A 55 2.33 -4.53 16.10
C SER A 55 3.04 -5.88 16.25
N THR A 56 3.92 -6.24 15.31
CA THR A 56 4.71 -7.49 15.38
C THR A 56 5.60 -7.53 16.62
N TYR A 57 6.28 -6.43 16.92
CA TYR A 57 7.15 -6.31 18.08
C TYR A 57 6.38 -6.49 19.39
N PHE A 58 5.23 -5.83 19.56
CA PHE A 58 4.42 -5.99 20.77
C PHE A 58 3.79 -7.39 20.88
N LEU A 59 3.37 -7.99 19.76
CA LEU A 59 2.89 -9.37 19.75
C LEU A 59 3.97 -10.35 20.18
N SER A 60 5.23 -10.10 19.84
CA SER A 60 6.36 -10.97 20.23
C SER A 60 6.60 -11.04 21.74
N TRP A 61 6.04 -10.12 22.52
CA TRP A 61 6.14 -10.16 23.99
C TRP A 61 5.16 -11.15 24.61
N ILE A 62 4.11 -11.54 23.88
CA ILE A 62 3.02 -12.39 24.38
C ILE A 62 2.88 -13.70 23.59
N LEU A 63 3.38 -13.76 22.36
CA LEU A 63 3.31 -14.91 21.45
C LEU A 63 4.71 -15.37 21.02
N PRO A 64 4.87 -16.63 20.59
CA PRO A 64 6.06 -17.06 19.86
C PRO A 64 6.37 -16.14 18.68
N ILE A 65 7.66 -15.97 18.37
CA ILE A 65 8.13 -15.03 17.36
C ILE A 65 7.59 -15.39 15.97
N GLU A 66 7.47 -16.68 15.67
CA GLU A 66 6.97 -17.20 14.40
C GLU A 66 5.51 -16.80 14.18
N ILE A 67 4.68 -16.94 15.22
CA ILE A 67 3.25 -16.55 15.17
C ILE A 67 3.13 -15.03 15.05
N SER A 68 3.96 -14.28 15.77
CA SER A 68 3.97 -12.81 15.73
C SER A 68 4.29 -12.29 14.33
N ILE A 69 5.29 -12.89 13.66
CA ILE A 69 5.66 -12.54 12.28
C ILE A 69 4.50 -12.84 11.32
N ILE A 70 3.88 -14.03 11.43
CA ILE A 70 2.75 -14.39 10.56
C ILE A 70 1.59 -13.40 10.74
N LEU A 71 1.24 -13.04 11.98
CA LEU A 71 0.20 -12.05 12.25
C LEU A 71 0.59 -10.66 11.73
N GLY A 72 1.86 -10.28 11.83
CA GLY A 72 2.40 -9.04 11.25
C GLY A 72 2.27 -8.99 9.73
N MET A 73 2.57 -10.10 9.05
CA MET A 73 2.39 -10.23 7.60
C MET A 73 0.91 -10.13 7.21
N ILE A 74 0.02 -10.84 7.92
CA ILE A 74 -1.43 -10.75 7.71
C ILE A 74 -1.90 -9.30 7.88
N LEU A 75 -1.45 -8.63 8.94
CA LEU A 75 -1.78 -7.22 9.18
C LEU A 75 -1.30 -6.32 8.02
N SER A 76 -0.09 -6.55 7.51
CA SER A 76 0.43 -5.83 6.35
C SER A 76 -0.48 -6.00 5.13
N VAL A 77 -0.87 -7.23 4.80
CA VAL A 77 -1.79 -7.55 3.70
C VAL A 77 -3.14 -6.85 3.89
N LEU A 78 -3.70 -6.88 5.10
CA LEU A 78 -4.98 -6.24 5.40
C LEU A 78 -4.91 -4.71 5.26
N ILE A 79 -3.81 -4.09 5.69
CA ILE A 79 -3.63 -2.63 5.60
C ILE A 79 -3.42 -2.20 4.14
N THR A 80 -2.63 -2.92 3.36
CA THR A 80 -2.32 -2.54 1.97
C THR A 80 -3.36 -3.04 0.96
N GLY A 81 -4.14 -4.05 1.34
CA GLY A 81 -5.02 -4.77 0.42
C GLY A 81 -4.28 -5.71 -0.52
N GLY A 82 -3.07 -6.18 -0.14
CA GLY A 82 -2.28 -7.13 -0.92
C GLY A 82 -1.51 -6.51 -2.09
N PHE A 83 -1.21 -5.21 -2.05
CA PHE A 83 -0.63 -4.49 -3.21
C PHE A 83 0.76 -5.03 -3.63
N HIS A 84 1.59 -5.48 -2.69
CA HIS A 84 2.89 -6.08 -3.05
C HIS A 84 2.73 -7.50 -3.60
N GLU A 85 1.79 -8.24 -3.02
CA GLU A 85 1.46 -9.62 -3.37
C GLU A 85 0.82 -9.69 -4.76
N ASP A 86 -0.01 -8.71 -5.12
CA ASP A 86 -0.58 -8.51 -6.46
C ASP A 86 0.54 -8.28 -7.49
N GLY A 87 1.50 -7.39 -7.20
CA GLY A 87 2.66 -7.18 -8.07
C GLY A 87 3.53 -8.42 -8.26
N LEU A 88 3.64 -9.28 -7.24
CA LEU A 88 4.30 -10.58 -7.37
C LEU A 88 3.50 -11.54 -8.25
N ALA A 89 2.17 -11.58 -8.11
CA ALA A 89 1.28 -12.38 -8.93
C ALA A 89 1.33 -11.94 -10.39
N ASP A 90 1.26 -10.63 -10.65
CA ASP A 90 1.39 -10.03 -11.99
C ASP A 90 2.70 -10.44 -12.68
N VAL A 91 3.81 -10.47 -11.93
CA VAL A 91 5.10 -10.94 -12.44
C VAL A 91 5.04 -12.44 -12.79
N CYS A 92 4.45 -13.28 -11.93
CA CYS A 92 4.27 -14.71 -12.22
C CYS A 92 3.42 -14.95 -13.47
N ASP A 93 2.31 -14.22 -13.61
CA ASP A 93 1.39 -14.31 -14.74
C ASP A 93 2.04 -13.80 -16.03
N ALA A 94 2.86 -12.75 -15.96
CA ALA A 94 3.63 -12.25 -17.10
C ALA A 94 4.66 -13.28 -17.61
N PHE A 95 5.31 -14.02 -16.72
CA PHE A 95 6.22 -15.10 -17.12
C PHE A 95 5.50 -16.29 -17.75
N GLY A 96 4.28 -16.61 -17.31
CA GLY A 96 3.50 -17.77 -17.75
C GLY A 96 2.55 -17.54 -18.94
N GLY A 97 2.03 -16.33 -19.12
CA GLY A 97 0.87 -16.06 -20.01
C GLY A 97 1.16 -15.30 -21.32
N GLY A 98 2.36 -14.73 -21.50
CA GLY A 98 2.66 -13.79 -22.61
C GLY A 98 3.24 -14.39 -23.89
N TRP A 99 3.36 -15.72 -24.01
CA TRP A 99 4.16 -16.36 -25.07
C TRP A 99 3.42 -16.56 -26.40
N SER A 100 2.10 -16.41 -26.43
CA SER A 100 1.31 -16.40 -27.66
C SER A 100 0.87 -14.99 -28.01
N LYS A 101 1.27 -14.51 -29.21
CA LYS A 101 0.69 -13.30 -29.81
C LYS A 101 -0.76 -13.58 -30.16
N GLU A 102 -1.69 -13.32 -29.25
CA GLU A 102 -3.06 -13.07 -29.67
C GLU A 102 -3.06 -11.75 -30.44
N LYS A 103 -3.11 -11.90 -31.76
CA LYS A 103 -3.39 -10.82 -32.70
C LYS A 103 -4.90 -10.59 -32.68
N PHE A 104 -5.32 -9.43 -32.21
CA PHE A 104 -6.56 -8.81 -32.65
C PHE A 104 -6.24 -7.39 -33.11
#